data_AF-A0A923X9A2-F1
#
_entry.id   AF-A0A923X9A2-F1
#
_cell.length_a   1.000
_cell.length_b   1.000
_cell.length_c   1.000
_cell.angle_alpha   90.00
_cell.angle_beta   90.00
_cell.angle_gamma   90.00
#
_symmetry.space_group_name_H-M   'P 1'
#
loop_
_entity.id
_entity.type
_entity.pdbx_description
1 polymer ?
#
loop_
_entity_poly.entity_id
_entity_poly.type
_entity_poly.pdbx_seq_one_letter_code
_entity_poly.pdbx_strand_id
1 'polypeptide(L)'
;MSLDNEIIKEFLDESKTLVNELVVLLEKIEGDFSKVGLLADYGNGVDRIMGGAKSLALLAPPDHALHMISDYAALCKAVGYKASQIKDNEQLFDICVGLLQDATDTLVELLQSIDLDVKTLKKSIPQAFLDRLTWASNQFSAQVSATVQTGVAAGTKTTNPEIAELIKKLGL
;
A
#
# COMPACT_ATOMS: atom_id res chain seq x y z
N MET A 1 -11.70 -20.59 -17.83
CA MET A 1 -12.72 -19.53 -17.80
C MET A 1 -12.02 -18.26 -18.19
N SER A 2 -12.49 -17.55 -19.22
CA SER A 2 -12.01 -16.18 -19.48
C SER A 2 -12.75 -15.26 -18.52
N LEU A 3 -12.03 -14.40 -17.82
CA LEU A 3 -12.62 -13.33 -17.03
C LEU A 3 -13.42 -12.41 -17.97
N ASP A 4 -14.62 -12.01 -17.58
CA ASP A 4 -15.46 -11.15 -18.40
C ASP A 4 -14.90 -9.72 -18.42
N ASN A 5 -14.72 -9.17 -19.62
CA ASN A 5 -14.21 -7.81 -19.81
C ASN A 5 -15.16 -6.76 -19.23
N GLU A 6 -16.46 -7.03 -19.17
CA GLU A 6 -17.44 -6.11 -18.55
C GLU A 6 -17.20 -6.00 -17.05
N ILE A 7 -16.96 -7.14 -16.37
CA ILE A 7 -16.65 -7.18 -14.94
C ILE A 7 -15.32 -6.47 -14.64
N ILE A 8 -14.30 -6.68 -15.48
CA ILE A 8 -13.01 -5.97 -15.33
C ILE A 8 -13.23 -4.46 -15.46
N LYS A 9 -14.00 -4.03 -16.45
CA LYS A 9 -14.26 -2.60 -16.69
C LYS A 9 -14.99 -1.97 -15.51
N GLU A 10 -16.02 -2.62 -14.97
CA GLU A 10 -16.73 -2.13 -13.78
C GLU A 10 -15.79 -1.97 -12.58
N PHE A 11 -14.93 -2.98 -12.34
CA PHE A 11 -13.92 -2.90 -11.30
C PHE A 11 -12.93 -1.74 -11.51
N LEU A 12 -12.47 -1.53 -12.74
CA LEU A 12 -11.56 -0.42 -13.05
C LEU A 12 -12.24 0.94 -12.84
N ASP A 13 -13.50 1.09 -13.23
CA ASP A 13 -14.24 2.36 -13.08
C ASP A 13 -14.55 2.67 -11.61
N GLU A 14 -14.91 1.66 -10.80
CA GLU A 14 -15.02 1.83 -9.34
C GLU A 14 -13.64 2.18 -8.74
N SER A 15 -12.59 1.46 -9.12
CA SER A 15 -11.24 1.68 -8.59
C SER A 15 -10.72 3.08 -8.92
N LYS A 16 -11.00 3.63 -10.11
CA LYS A 16 -10.64 5.02 -10.46
C LYS A 16 -11.32 6.02 -9.53
N THR A 17 -12.61 5.82 -9.24
CA THR A 17 -13.34 6.67 -8.29
C THR A 17 -12.68 6.63 -6.92
N LEU A 18 -12.37 5.43 -6.43
CA LEU A 18 -11.72 5.24 -5.13
C LEU A 18 -10.34 5.88 -5.09
N VAL A 19 -9.52 5.71 -6.13
CA VAL A 19 -8.19 6.32 -6.14
C VAL A 19 -8.27 7.84 -6.13
N ASN A 20 -9.20 8.45 -6.86
CA ASN A 20 -9.41 9.90 -6.78
C ASN A 20 -9.79 10.36 -5.37
N GLU A 21 -10.64 9.61 -4.67
CA GLU A 21 -10.97 9.88 -3.26
C GLU A 21 -9.74 9.77 -2.35
N LEU A 22 -8.88 8.77 -2.57
CA LEU A 22 -7.64 8.58 -1.82
C LEU A 22 -6.63 9.72 -2.05
N VAL A 23 -6.49 10.20 -3.29
CA VAL A 23 -5.62 11.34 -3.63
C VAL A 23 -6.09 12.60 -2.89
N VAL A 24 -7.38 12.93 -2.99
CA VAL A 24 -7.97 14.08 -2.30
C VAL A 24 -7.82 13.97 -0.78
N LEU A 25 -7.94 12.75 -0.24
CA LEU A 25 -7.71 12.50 1.19
C LEU A 25 -6.26 12.78 1.59
N LEU A 26 -5.28 12.28 0.83
CA LEU A 26 -3.86 12.49 1.11
C LEU A 26 -3.46 13.97 1.02
N GLU A 27 -3.92 14.69 -0.02
CA GLU A 27 -3.72 16.13 -0.16
C GLU A 27 -4.29 16.92 1.05
N LYS A 28 -5.42 16.49 1.59
CA LYS A 28 -6.04 17.12 2.77
C LYS A 28 -5.22 16.90 4.05
N ILE A 29 -4.49 15.78 4.14
CA ILE A 29 -3.73 15.35 5.32
C ILE A 29 -2.30 15.92 5.29
N GLU A 30 -1.75 16.15 4.11
CA GLU A 30 -0.36 16.59 3.90
C GLU A 30 0.05 17.77 4.79
N GLY A 31 1.16 17.60 5.52
CA GLY A 31 1.74 18.61 6.41
C GLY A 31 0.92 18.91 7.67
N ASP A 32 -0.15 18.18 7.96
CA ASP A 32 -1.01 18.39 9.11
C ASP A 32 -1.08 17.14 10.00
N PHE A 33 -0.12 17.02 10.92
CA PHE A 33 -0.02 15.89 11.84
C PHE A 33 -1.27 15.68 12.71
N SER A 34 -2.07 16.72 12.94
CA SER A 34 -3.34 16.58 13.69
C SER A 34 -4.34 15.66 13.01
N LYS A 35 -4.15 15.41 11.70
CA LYS A 35 -4.96 14.53 10.86
C LYS A 35 -4.38 13.13 10.69
N VAL A 36 -3.34 12.74 11.44
CA VAL A 36 -2.71 11.40 11.35
C VAL A 36 -3.73 10.25 11.38
N GLY A 37 -4.80 10.39 12.16
CA GLY A 37 -5.87 9.38 12.23
C GLY A 37 -6.59 9.12 10.90
N LEU A 38 -6.63 10.10 9.99
CA LEU A 38 -7.27 9.96 8.67
C LEU A 38 -6.49 9.03 7.72
N LEU A 39 -5.24 8.66 8.05
CA LEU A 39 -4.51 7.63 7.30
C LEU A 39 -5.15 6.23 7.46
N ALA A 40 -5.96 6.02 8.50
CA ALA A 40 -6.79 4.82 8.61
C ALA A 40 -7.91 4.83 7.56
N ASP A 41 -8.47 6.00 7.23
CA ASP A 41 -9.49 6.13 6.18
C ASP A 41 -8.89 5.86 4.79
N TYR A 42 -7.62 6.27 4.58
CA TYR A 42 -6.87 5.85 3.39
C TYR A 42 -6.76 4.32 3.33
N GLY A 43 -6.37 3.68 4.44
CA GLY A 43 -6.30 2.22 4.55
C GLY A 43 -7.63 1.52 4.24
N ASN A 44 -8.74 2.08 4.72
CA ASN A 44 -10.09 1.58 4.44
C ASN A 44 -10.47 1.73 2.95
N GLY A 45 -10.12 2.87 2.32
CA GLY A 45 -10.44 3.11 0.91
C GLY A 45 -9.67 2.19 -0.02
N VAL A 46 -8.36 1.99 0.21
CA VAL A 46 -7.56 1.06 -0.60
C VAL A 46 -7.92 -0.42 -0.34
N ASP A 47 -8.46 -0.76 0.83
CA ASP A 47 -8.98 -2.10 1.12
C ASP A 47 -10.13 -2.50 0.20
N ARG A 48 -10.96 -1.53 -0.24
CA ARG A 48 -12.02 -1.78 -1.22
C ARG A 48 -11.46 -2.20 -2.57
N ILE A 49 -10.40 -1.53 -3.03
CA ILE A 49 -9.67 -1.89 -4.26
C ILE A 49 -9.03 -3.27 -4.11
N MET A 50 -8.36 -3.51 -2.98
CA MET A 50 -7.75 -4.80 -2.65
C MET A 50 -8.79 -5.94 -2.68
N GLY A 51 -9.95 -5.74 -2.05
CA GLY A 51 -11.03 -6.71 -2.00
C GLY A 51 -11.62 -7.02 -3.38
N GLY A 52 -11.84 -5.98 -4.19
CA GLY A 52 -12.28 -6.14 -5.59
C GLY A 52 -11.28 -6.91 -6.42
N ALA A 53 -10.00 -6.48 -6.41
CA ALA A 53 -8.92 -7.13 -7.15
C ALA A 53 -8.77 -8.61 -6.74
N LYS A 54 -8.78 -8.88 -5.44
CA LYS A 54 -8.67 -10.24 -4.90
C LYS A 54 -9.83 -11.12 -5.32
N SER A 55 -11.05 -10.60 -5.32
CA SER A 55 -12.24 -11.35 -5.72
C SER A 55 -12.19 -11.73 -7.19
N LEU A 56 -11.78 -10.81 -8.06
CA LEU A 56 -11.62 -11.09 -9.49
C LEU A 56 -10.41 -12.00 -9.76
N ALA A 57 -9.34 -11.88 -8.98
CA ALA A 57 -8.16 -12.74 -9.09
C ALA A 57 -8.49 -14.22 -8.84
N LEU A 58 -9.52 -14.55 -8.05
CA LEU A 58 -9.99 -15.94 -7.88
C LEU A 58 -10.50 -16.57 -9.18
N LEU A 59 -10.93 -15.74 -10.13
CA LEU A 59 -11.46 -16.14 -11.43
C LEU A 59 -10.43 -15.99 -12.56
N ALA A 60 -9.29 -15.35 -12.28
CA ALA A 60 -8.25 -15.05 -13.24
C ALA A 60 -7.14 -16.11 -13.25
N PRO A 61 -6.37 -16.22 -14.36
CA PRO A 61 -5.14 -17.00 -14.38
C PRO A 61 -4.12 -16.52 -13.33
N PRO A 62 -3.27 -17.40 -12.76
CA PRO A 62 -2.31 -17.03 -11.71
C PRO A 62 -1.30 -15.93 -12.10
N ASP A 63 -1.08 -15.72 -13.39
CA ASP A 63 -0.19 -14.71 -13.97
C ASP A 63 -0.92 -13.41 -14.37
N HIS A 64 -2.20 -13.29 -14.07
CA HIS A 64 -2.98 -12.08 -14.34
C HIS A 64 -2.60 -10.93 -13.39
N ALA A 65 -2.62 -9.70 -13.89
CA ALA A 65 -2.27 -8.48 -13.15
C ALA A 65 -3.07 -8.28 -11.85
N LEU A 66 -4.31 -8.78 -11.81
CA LEU A 66 -5.20 -8.71 -10.64
C LEU A 66 -4.57 -9.25 -9.36
N HIS A 67 -3.74 -10.30 -9.45
CA HIS A 67 -3.01 -10.82 -8.30
C HIS A 67 -2.03 -9.79 -7.75
N MET A 68 -1.26 -9.16 -8.65
CA MET A 68 -0.30 -8.13 -8.29
C MET A 68 -0.98 -6.86 -7.75
N ILE A 69 -2.07 -6.42 -8.38
CA ILE A 69 -2.85 -5.26 -7.91
C ILE A 69 -3.41 -5.52 -6.51
N SER A 70 -3.93 -6.74 -6.25
CA SER A 70 -4.39 -7.14 -4.92
C SER A 70 -3.25 -7.07 -3.89
N ASP A 71 -2.09 -7.64 -4.17
CA ASP A 71 -0.95 -7.64 -3.23
C ASP A 71 -0.41 -6.21 -3.00
N TYR A 72 -0.38 -5.40 -4.05
CA TYR A 72 0.07 -4.01 -3.96
C TYR A 72 -0.91 -3.14 -3.15
N ALA A 73 -2.22 -3.29 -3.37
CA ALA A 73 -3.23 -2.60 -2.57
C ALA A 73 -3.20 -3.03 -1.09
N ALA A 74 -2.92 -4.32 -0.81
CA ALA A 74 -2.73 -4.82 0.54
C ALA A 74 -1.51 -4.19 1.23
N LEU A 75 -0.44 -3.92 0.48
CA LEU A 75 0.73 -3.20 0.97
C LEU A 75 0.40 -1.75 1.33
N CYS A 76 -0.29 -1.02 0.44
CA CYS A 76 -0.75 0.34 0.72
C CYS A 76 -1.64 0.40 1.96
N LYS A 77 -2.57 -0.56 2.10
CA LYS A 77 -3.43 -0.74 3.26
C LYS A 77 -2.61 -0.85 4.55
N ALA A 78 -1.65 -1.77 4.57
CA ALA A 78 -0.81 -2.03 5.75
C ALA A 78 -0.02 -0.79 6.16
N VAL A 79 0.56 -0.07 5.19
CA VAL A 79 1.28 1.19 5.45
C VAL A 79 0.34 2.26 6.00
N GLY A 80 -0.84 2.46 5.38
CA GLY A 80 -1.84 3.43 5.84
C GLY A 80 -2.24 3.23 7.30
N TYR A 81 -2.57 2.00 7.70
CA TYR A 81 -2.92 1.70 9.09
C TYR A 81 -1.76 1.83 10.06
N LYS A 82 -0.52 1.53 9.66
CA LYS A 82 0.63 1.71 10.54
C LYS A 82 0.98 3.18 10.69
N ALA A 83 0.93 3.94 9.60
CA ALA A 83 1.16 5.37 9.61
C ALA A 83 0.09 6.12 10.43
N SER A 84 -1.16 5.65 10.45
CA SER A 84 -2.21 6.25 11.29
C SER A 84 -1.98 6.10 12.79
N GLN A 85 -1.00 5.29 13.20
CA GLN A 85 -0.64 5.02 14.61
C GLN A 85 0.59 5.81 15.06
N ILE A 86 1.18 6.62 14.19
CA ILE A 86 2.36 7.44 14.52
C ILE A 86 2.01 8.40 15.65
N LYS A 87 2.91 8.49 16.64
CA LYS A 87 2.82 9.42 17.77
C LYS A 87 4.09 10.26 17.82
N ASP A 88 3.93 11.56 18.08
CA ASP A 88 5.00 12.51 18.36
C ASP A 88 6.16 12.49 17.34
N ASN A 89 5.85 12.21 16.06
CA ASN A 89 6.84 12.11 14.99
C ASN A 89 6.26 12.61 13.66
N GLU A 90 6.13 13.93 13.56
CA GLU A 90 5.61 14.62 12.38
C GLU A 90 6.44 14.32 11.12
N GLN A 91 7.76 14.22 11.25
CA GLN A 91 8.64 13.87 10.14
C GLN A 91 8.35 12.49 9.55
N LEU A 92 8.14 11.47 10.40
CA LEU A 92 7.74 10.15 9.92
C LEU A 92 6.37 10.18 9.27
N PHE A 93 5.44 10.97 9.81
CA PHE A 93 4.13 11.17 9.23
C PHE A 93 4.22 11.77 7.82
N ASP A 94 4.95 12.87 7.63
CA ASP A 94 5.11 13.50 6.31
C ASP A 94 5.73 12.55 5.29
N ILE A 95 6.73 11.76 5.70
CA ILE A 95 7.33 10.75 4.84
C ILE A 95 6.32 9.66 4.48
N CYS A 96 5.47 9.23 5.42
CA CYS A 96 4.43 8.24 5.15
C CYS A 96 3.34 8.79 4.22
N VAL A 97 2.93 10.06 4.37
CA VAL A 97 1.98 10.70 3.46
C VAL A 97 2.56 10.75 2.04
N GLY A 98 3.80 11.23 1.88
CA GLY A 98 4.46 11.26 0.57
C GLY A 98 4.67 9.87 -0.03
N LEU A 99 4.99 8.87 0.80
CA LEU A 99 5.07 7.47 0.36
C LEU A 99 3.72 6.96 -0.14
N LEU A 100 2.62 7.28 0.55
CA LEU A 100 1.28 6.87 0.16
C LEU A 100 0.77 7.61 -1.08
N GLN A 101 1.20 8.85 -1.31
CA GLN A 101 0.95 9.58 -2.57
C GLN A 101 1.62 8.84 -3.74
N ASP A 102 2.93 8.59 -3.66
CA ASP A 102 3.65 7.79 -4.68
C ASP A 102 3.02 6.40 -4.87
N ALA A 103 2.59 5.78 -3.76
CA ALA A 103 1.97 4.47 -3.80
C ALA A 103 0.65 4.49 -4.58
N THR A 104 -0.14 5.54 -4.38
CA THR A 104 -1.44 5.73 -4.99
C THR A 104 -1.31 6.00 -6.48
N ASP A 105 -0.33 6.81 -6.88
CA ASP A 105 -0.02 7.06 -8.30
C ASP A 105 0.39 5.76 -9.00
N THR A 106 1.27 4.98 -8.37
CA THR A 106 1.67 3.67 -8.89
C THR A 106 0.47 2.73 -9.00
N LEU A 107 -0.48 2.77 -8.05
CA LEU A 107 -1.71 1.98 -8.12
C LEU A 107 -2.58 2.38 -9.32
N VAL A 108 -2.66 3.67 -9.66
CA VAL A 108 -3.34 4.13 -10.89
C VAL A 108 -2.69 3.50 -12.12
N GLU A 109 -1.36 3.54 -12.22
CA GLU A 109 -0.63 2.98 -13.36
C GLU A 109 -0.86 1.47 -13.49
N LEU A 110 -0.86 0.74 -12.37
CA LEU A 110 -1.13 -0.70 -12.35
C LEU A 110 -2.56 -1.01 -12.82
N LEU A 111 -3.56 -0.24 -12.37
CA LEU A 111 -4.95 -0.40 -12.79
C LEU A 111 -5.13 -0.09 -14.29
N GLN A 112 -4.49 0.96 -14.79
CA GLN A 112 -4.54 1.31 -16.22
C GLN A 112 -3.82 0.29 -17.11
N SER A 113 -2.88 -0.46 -16.53
CA SER A 113 -2.05 -1.43 -17.23
C SER A 113 -2.47 -2.88 -16.95
N ILE A 114 -3.71 -3.12 -16.52
CA ILE A 114 -4.20 -4.43 -16.07
C ILE A 114 -4.09 -5.53 -17.14
N ASP A 115 -4.06 -5.16 -18.42
CA ASP A 115 -3.91 -6.09 -19.55
C ASP A 115 -2.44 -6.49 -19.82
N LEU A 116 -1.48 -5.85 -19.13
CA LEU A 116 -0.06 -6.17 -19.26
C LEU A 116 0.33 -7.37 -18.39
N ASP A 117 1.42 -8.04 -18.80
CA ASP A 117 1.98 -9.12 -18.00
C ASP A 117 2.64 -8.60 -16.72
N VAL A 118 2.62 -9.44 -15.68
CA VAL A 118 3.17 -9.12 -14.36
C VAL A 118 4.65 -8.69 -14.40
N LYS A 119 5.48 -9.21 -15.32
CA LYS A 119 6.89 -8.79 -15.39
C LYS A 119 7.04 -7.37 -15.88
N THR A 120 6.15 -6.93 -16.77
CA THR A 120 6.12 -5.55 -17.25
C THR A 120 5.62 -4.62 -16.15
N LEU A 121 4.57 -5.00 -15.43
CA LEU A 121 4.04 -4.23 -14.31
C LEU A 121 5.05 -4.07 -13.17
N LYS A 122 5.83 -5.09 -12.84
CA LYS A 122 6.88 -4.97 -11.80
C LYS A 122 7.90 -3.87 -12.09
N LYS A 123 8.12 -3.52 -13.37
CA LYS A 123 9.05 -2.46 -13.76
C LYS A 123 8.47 -1.06 -13.55
N SER A 124 7.15 -0.91 -13.39
CA SER A 124 6.55 0.38 -13.08
C SER A 124 6.70 0.76 -11.60
N ILE A 125 7.05 -0.19 -10.73
CA ILE A 125 7.32 0.09 -9.32
C ILE A 125 8.75 0.65 -9.19
N PRO A 126 8.93 1.93 -8.79
CA PRO A 126 10.26 2.53 -8.72
C PRO A 126 11.07 1.94 -7.56
N GLN A 127 12.37 1.70 -7.76
CA GLN A 127 13.24 1.24 -6.66
C GLN A 127 13.25 2.22 -5.48
N ALA A 128 13.22 3.52 -5.78
CA ALA A 128 13.16 4.57 -4.75
C ALA A 128 11.90 4.49 -3.87
N PHE A 129 10.77 3.99 -4.41
CA PHE A 129 9.57 3.73 -3.63
C PHE A 129 9.80 2.58 -2.64
N LEU A 130 10.44 1.49 -3.09
CA LEU A 130 10.74 0.32 -2.26
C LEU A 130 11.73 0.61 -1.15
N ASP A 131 12.72 1.44 -1.43
CA ASP A 131 13.70 1.86 -0.43
C ASP A 131 13.01 2.70 0.67
N ARG A 132 12.14 3.63 0.27
CA ARG A 132 11.35 4.46 1.20
C ARG A 132 10.36 3.63 2.02
N LEU A 133 9.69 2.67 1.38
CA LEU A 133 8.79 1.72 2.03
C LEU A 133 9.51 0.83 3.05
N THR A 134 10.66 0.28 2.68
CA THR A 134 11.49 -0.53 3.57
C THR A 134 11.96 0.29 4.77
N TRP A 135 12.38 1.54 4.52
CA TRP A 135 12.74 2.47 5.58
C TRP A 135 11.56 2.74 6.52
N ALA A 136 10.38 3.09 6.00
CA ALA A 136 9.18 3.38 6.80
C ALA A 136 8.75 2.17 7.64
N SER A 137 8.78 0.97 7.04
CA SER A 137 8.49 -0.29 7.72
C SER A 137 9.40 -0.55 8.93
N ASN A 138 10.70 -0.21 8.81
CA ASN A 138 11.64 -0.32 9.91
C ASN A 138 11.35 0.68 11.04
N GLN A 139 10.81 1.86 10.73
CA GLN A 139 10.42 2.85 11.74
C GLN A 139 9.21 2.37 12.56
N PHE A 140 8.23 1.72 11.91
CA PHE A 140 7.07 1.16 12.61
C PHE A 140 7.46 0.08 13.63
N SER A 141 8.42 -0.79 13.30
CA SER A 141 8.93 -1.81 14.23
C SER A 141 9.65 -1.21 15.45
N ALA A 142 10.34 -0.08 15.26
CA ALA A 142 11.05 0.60 16.34
C ALA A 142 10.08 1.24 17.35
N GLN A 143 8.98 1.83 16.88
CA GLN A 143 7.94 2.40 17.75
C GLN A 143 7.23 1.35 18.61
N VAL A 144 6.99 0.15 18.06
CA VAL A 144 6.43 -0.98 18.81
C VAL A 144 7.42 -1.50 19.87
N SER A 145 8.72 -1.53 19.56
CA SER A 145 9.74 -2.00 20.52
C SER A 145 9.95 -1.02 21.68
N ALA A 146 9.81 0.29 21.44
CA ALA A 146 9.94 1.32 22.47
C ALA A 146 8.82 1.27 23.53
N THR A 147 7.63 0.77 23.17
CA THR A 147 6.50 0.61 24.10
C THR A 147 6.55 -0.68 24.92
N VAL A 148 7.45 -1.63 24.58
CA VAL A 148 7.61 -2.94 25.24
C VAL A 148 8.96 -3.06 25.98
N GLN A 149 9.65 -1.95 26.29
CA GLN A 149 10.88 -2.01 27.08
C GLN A 149 10.62 -2.24 28.57
N THR A 150 10.29 -3.49 28.89
CA THR A 150 10.84 -4.20 30.05
C THR A 150 11.92 -5.15 29.52
N GLY A 151 13.16 -4.64 29.50
CA GLY A 151 14.43 -5.37 29.45
C GLY A 151 14.60 -6.60 28.54
N VAL A 152 14.96 -6.40 27.26
CA VAL A 152 15.92 -7.28 26.55
C VAL A 152 16.71 -6.46 25.53
N ALA A 153 17.99 -6.81 25.36
CA ALA A 153 19.04 -6.07 24.69
C ALA A 153 18.75 -5.64 23.24
N ALA A 154 19.28 -4.45 22.90
CA ALA A 154 19.33 -3.87 21.56
C ALA A 154 20.16 -4.74 20.60
N GLY A 155 19.61 -5.06 19.41
CA GLY A 155 20.44 -5.67 18.37
C GLY A 155 19.76 -6.45 17.25
N THR A 156 18.58 -6.04 16.73
CA THR A 156 18.18 -6.41 15.36
C THR A 156 17.08 -5.46 14.89
N LYS A 157 17.35 -4.65 13.86
CA LYS A 157 16.32 -3.89 13.15
C LYS A 157 15.47 -4.88 12.34
N THR A 158 14.47 -5.47 12.95
CA THR A 158 13.51 -6.33 12.24
C THR A 158 12.46 -5.45 11.57
N THR A 159 12.43 -5.46 10.24
CA THR A 159 11.35 -4.93 9.40
C THR A 159 10.00 -5.49 9.85
N ASN A 160 8.93 -4.71 9.72
CA ASN A 160 7.60 -5.19 10.10
C ASN A 160 7.28 -6.46 9.28
N PRO A 161 7.02 -7.63 9.93
CA PRO A 161 6.89 -8.91 9.22
C PRO A 161 5.81 -8.92 8.15
N GLU A 162 4.69 -8.25 8.40
CA GLU A 162 3.55 -8.19 7.49
C GLU A 162 3.91 -7.41 6.21
N ILE A 163 4.52 -6.23 6.35
CA ILE A 163 4.96 -5.41 5.22
C ILE A 163 6.11 -6.12 4.47
N ALA A 164 7.03 -6.77 5.18
CA ALA A 164 8.13 -7.52 4.58
C ALA A 164 7.62 -8.70 3.73
N GLU A 165 6.61 -9.44 4.20
CA GLU A 165 6.00 -10.52 3.42
C GLU A 165 5.31 -9.99 2.16
N LEU A 166 4.64 -8.84 2.23
CA LEU A 166 3.99 -8.20 1.08
C LEU A 166 5.01 -7.71 0.04
N ILE A 167 6.12 -7.10 0.47
CA ILE A 167 7.23 -6.72 -0.42
C ILE A 167 7.76 -7.96 -1.15
N LYS A 168 8.02 -9.04 -0.41
CA LYS A 168 8.52 -10.30 -0.97
C LYS A 168 7.54 -10.92 -1.98
N LYS A 169 6.22 -10.85 -1.73
CA LYS A 169 5.19 -11.35 -2.66
C LYS A 169 5.16 -10.59 -3.99
N LEU A 170 5.41 -9.28 -3.95
CA LEU A 170 5.58 -8.48 -5.15
C LEU A 170 6.86 -8.87 -5.94
N GLY A 171 7.67 -9.79 -5.41
CA GLY A 171 8.90 -10.31 -6.01
C GLY A 171 9.98 -9.25 -6.07
N LEU A 172 10.06 -8.47 -4.99
CA LEU A 172 11.03 -7.42 -4.70
C LEU A 172 11.88 -7.86 -3.51
#